data_AF-A0A2D5VA40-F1
#
_entry.id   AF-A0A2D5VA40-F1
#
_cell.length_a   1.000
_cell.length_b   1.000
_cell.length_c   1.000
_cell.angle_alpha   90.00
_cell.angle_beta   90.00
_cell.angle_gamma   90.00
#
_symmetry.space_group_name_H-M   'P 1'
#
loop_
_entity.id
_entity.type
_entity.pdbx_description
1 polymer ?
#
loop_
_entity_poly.entity_id
_entity_poly.type
_entity_poly.pdbx_seq_one_letter_code
_entity_poly.pdbx_strand_id
1 'polypeptide(L)'
;MPEGIITVAYLAASILFILSLGGLSKQETARRGNLYGIAGMVIAILATISLIRDGSGFLWLIPVVGIGGAVGWVVAKRVEMTAMPELVAILNSFVGLAAVLVGIASSFEAGQFSGSALVIHEIEIILGVLIGAYTFTGSVIAFGKLRGLIGSKPSMLPLRHQLNLGMLSACGVLGAGIVMAEPASQVTLLTAIALIAGLLGVNMIMAIGGADMPVVVSMLNSYSGWAAAAAGFILANDLLIITGALVGSSGAILSYIMCRGMNRSFVSVIAGGFGVAEGTVIASGKSGVEAQEFSHEEVAAALKNSSSVVIVPGYGMAAAQAQYVVREITETLAKLGTKVRFAIHPVAGRLPGHMNVLLAEASVPYDIVMEMEEINGDFVETNLVLVIGANDIVNPGALSDATSPIYGMPVLEVWKSERVVALKRSMATGYSGVENPLYFRDNTRMLFGDAKESLTKVAAALN
;
A
#
# COMPACT_ATOMS: atom_id res chain seq x y z
N MET A 1 -37.57 -10.17 1.42
CA MET A 1 -37.42 -11.62 1.14
C MET A 1 -37.59 -12.40 2.44
N PRO A 2 -37.92 -13.71 2.45
CA PRO A 2 -37.87 -14.52 3.66
C PRO A 2 -36.46 -14.52 4.27
N GLU A 3 -36.34 -14.47 5.60
CA GLU A 3 -35.06 -14.37 6.33
C GLU A 3 -34.06 -15.47 5.95
N GLY A 4 -34.55 -16.70 5.74
CA GLY A 4 -33.70 -17.81 5.30
C GLY A 4 -33.03 -17.56 3.94
N ILE A 5 -33.72 -16.89 3.00
CA ILE A 5 -33.13 -16.57 1.68
C ILE A 5 -32.07 -15.48 1.82
N ILE A 6 -32.27 -14.52 2.71
CA ILE A 6 -31.30 -13.44 2.98
C ILE A 6 -30.02 -14.03 3.58
N THR A 7 -30.16 -14.93 4.55
CA THR A 7 -29.03 -15.65 5.16
C THR A 7 -28.24 -16.45 4.11
N VAL A 8 -28.93 -17.18 3.23
CA VAL A 8 -28.29 -17.91 2.14
C VAL A 8 -27.62 -16.97 1.13
N ALA A 9 -28.22 -15.82 0.83
CA ALA A 9 -27.63 -14.82 -0.05
C ALA A 9 -26.34 -14.22 0.54
N TYR A 10 -26.32 -13.93 1.85
CA TYR A 10 -25.13 -13.49 2.56
C TYR A 10 -24.03 -14.55 2.61
N LEU A 11 -24.38 -15.82 2.82
CA LEU A 11 -23.43 -16.91 2.74
C LEU A 11 -22.84 -17.05 1.33
N ALA A 12 -23.69 -17.00 0.29
CA ALA A 12 -23.26 -17.05 -1.10
C ALA A 12 -22.33 -15.88 -1.46
N ALA A 13 -22.68 -14.65 -1.06
CA ALA A 13 -21.84 -13.48 -1.24
C ALA A 13 -20.49 -13.63 -0.52
N SER A 14 -20.48 -14.16 0.71
CA SER A 14 -19.26 -14.42 1.48
C SER A 14 -18.33 -15.39 0.76
N ILE A 15 -18.88 -16.50 0.23
CA ILE A 15 -18.12 -17.48 -0.56
C ILE A 15 -17.54 -16.81 -1.82
N LEU A 16 -18.32 -16.00 -2.51
CA LEU A 16 -17.85 -15.27 -3.69
C LEU A 16 -16.72 -14.27 -3.37
N PHE A 17 -16.74 -13.63 -2.20
CA PHE A 17 -15.62 -12.77 -1.77
C PHE A 17 -14.35 -13.58 -1.46
N ILE A 18 -14.47 -14.76 -0.85
CA ILE A 18 -13.34 -15.68 -0.66
C ILE A 18 -12.77 -16.12 -2.03
N LEU A 19 -13.64 -16.53 -2.95
CA LEU A 19 -13.25 -16.92 -4.31
C LEU A 19 -12.68 -15.75 -5.13
N SER A 20 -13.12 -14.53 -4.86
CA SER A 20 -12.56 -13.32 -5.47
C SER A 20 -11.08 -13.17 -5.12
N LEU A 21 -10.74 -13.21 -3.82
CA LEU A 21 -9.35 -13.12 -3.36
C LEU A 21 -8.51 -14.31 -3.83
N GLY A 22 -9.06 -15.52 -3.79
CA GLY A 22 -8.40 -16.71 -4.33
C GLY A 22 -8.13 -16.58 -5.84
N GLY A 23 -9.09 -16.05 -6.60
CA GLY A 23 -8.95 -15.81 -8.04
C GLY A 23 -7.93 -14.72 -8.37
N LEU A 24 -7.78 -13.70 -7.52
CA LEU A 24 -6.77 -12.64 -7.67
C LEU A 24 -5.34 -13.11 -7.38
N SER A 25 -5.16 -14.26 -6.71
CA SER A 25 -3.82 -14.80 -6.39
C SER A 25 -3.05 -15.33 -7.61
N LYS A 26 -3.74 -15.60 -8.74
CA LYS A 26 -3.13 -16.06 -9.98
C LYS A 26 -3.58 -15.23 -11.15
N GLN A 27 -2.64 -14.92 -12.03
CA GLN A 27 -2.86 -14.08 -13.21
C GLN A 27 -3.97 -14.61 -14.13
N GLU A 28 -3.94 -15.92 -14.43
CA GLU A 28 -4.91 -16.57 -15.31
C GLU A 28 -6.35 -16.49 -14.78
N THR A 29 -6.51 -16.44 -13.45
CA THR A 29 -7.81 -16.39 -12.78
C THR A 29 -8.20 -14.98 -12.34
N ALA A 30 -7.34 -13.97 -12.45
CA ALA A 30 -7.55 -12.64 -11.89
C ALA A 30 -8.85 -11.99 -12.39
N ARG A 31 -9.18 -12.13 -13.69
CA ARG A 31 -10.45 -11.64 -14.25
C ARG A 31 -11.66 -12.34 -13.66
N ARG A 32 -11.58 -13.66 -13.45
CA ARG A 32 -12.65 -14.45 -12.81
C ARG A 32 -12.81 -14.07 -11.34
N GLY A 33 -11.70 -13.86 -10.63
CA GLY A 33 -11.70 -13.35 -9.26
C GLY A 33 -12.47 -12.05 -9.15
N ASN A 34 -12.16 -11.07 -10.01
CA ASN A 34 -12.88 -9.79 -10.02
C ASN A 34 -14.39 -9.96 -10.31
N LEU A 35 -14.78 -10.85 -11.23
CA LEU A 35 -16.18 -11.15 -11.49
C LEU A 35 -16.89 -11.76 -10.27
N TYR A 36 -16.24 -12.64 -9.51
CA TYR A 36 -16.80 -13.15 -8.25
C TYR A 36 -17.03 -12.03 -7.24
N GLY A 37 -16.08 -11.10 -7.11
CA GLY A 37 -16.24 -9.93 -6.24
C GLY A 37 -17.44 -9.05 -6.64
N ILE A 38 -17.60 -8.77 -7.94
CA ILE A 38 -18.75 -8.01 -8.47
C ILE A 38 -20.06 -8.73 -8.16
N ALA A 39 -20.15 -10.02 -8.48
CA ALA A 39 -21.34 -10.82 -8.23
C ALA A 39 -21.69 -10.89 -6.74
N GLY A 40 -20.69 -11.09 -5.88
CA GLY A 40 -20.87 -11.10 -4.42
C GLY A 40 -21.41 -9.77 -3.89
N MET A 41 -20.86 -8.64 -4.34
CA MET A 41 -21.34 -7.31 -3.95
C MET A 41 -22.76 -7.02 -4.43
N VAL A 42 -23.11 -7.41 -5.67
CA VAL A 42 -24.48 -7.27 -6.18
C VAL A 42 -25.47 -8.08 -5.35
N ILE A 43 -25.15 -9.35 -5.05
CA ILE A 43 -26.00 -10.21 -4.22
C ILE A 43 -26.18 -9.61 -2.82
N ALA A 44 -25.09 -9.15 -2.20
CA ALA A 44 -25.11 -8.52 -0.88
C ALA A 44 -26.02 -7.30 -0.83
N ILE A 45 -25.86 -6.37 -1.79
CA ILE A 45 -26.66 -5.15 -1.86
C ILE A 45 -28.14 -5.48 -2.07
N LEU A 46 -28.46 -6.38 -3.00
CA LEU A 46 -29.85 -6.76 -3.28
C LEU A 46 -30.51 -7.45 -2.08
N ALA A 47 -29.78 -8.33 -1.39
CA ALA A 47 -30.27 -8.99 -0.18
C ALA A 47 -30.57 -7.97 0.93
N THR A 48 -29.67 -7.01 1.17
CA THR A 48 -29.85 -5.96 2.18
C THR A 48 -30.98 -4.99 1.82
N ILE A 49 -31.11 -4.60 0.55
CA ILE A 49 -32.26 -3.79 0.09
C ILE A 49 -33.59 -4.49 0.37
N SER A 50 -33.62 -5.82 0.26
CA SER A 50 -34.83 -6.60 0.50
C SER A 50 -35.30 -6.65 1.97
N LEU A 51 -34.46 -6.17 2.91
CA LEU A 51 -34.81 -5.98 4.33
C LEU A 51 -35.65 -4.72 4.57
N ILE A 52 -35.59 -3.75 3.66
CA ILE A 52 -36.34 -2.50 3.80
C ILE A 52 -37.83 -2.80 3.59
N ARG A 53 -38.61 -2.66 4.66
CA ARG A 53 -40.07 -2.92 4.63
C ARG A 53 -40.89 -1.65 4.39
N ASP A 54 -40.33 -0.49 4.72
CA ASP A 54 -41.02 0.80 4.62
C ASP A 54 -40.59 1.59 3.39
N GLY A 55 -41.55 2.16 2.65
CA GLY A 55 -41.30 2.89 1.40
C GLY A 55 -40.44 4.15 1.56
N SER A 56 -40.35 4.72 2.76
CA SER A 56 -39.51 5.88 3.08
C SER A 56 -38.02 5.57 3.03
N GLY A 57 -37.60 4.34 3.39
CA GLY A 57 -36.20 3.92 3.35
C GLY A 57 -35.67 3.83 1.91
N PHE A 58 -36.49 3.36 0.98
CA PHE A 58 -36.15 3.31 -0.44
C PHE A 58 -35.92 4.69 -1.05
N LEU A 59 -36.71 5.68 -0.62
CA LEU A 59 -36.66 7.04 -1.17
C LEU A 59 -35.33 7.74 -0.88
N TRP A 60 -34.70 7.44 0.27
CA TRP A 60 -33.38 7.96 0.63
C TRP A 60 -32.22 7.07 0.16
N LEU A 61 -32.39 5.75 0.13
CA LEU A 61 -31.33 4.83 -0.25
C LEU A 61 -30.87 5.01 -1.71
N ILE A 62 -31.82 5.07 -2.64
CA ILE A 62 -31.53 5.15 -4.09
C ILE A 62 -30.62 6.35 -4.43
N PRO A 63 -30.94 7.60 -4.04
CA PRO A 63 -30.07 8.73 -4.34
C PRO A 63 -28.72 8.63 -3.64
N VAL A 64 -28.64 8.14 -2.40
CA VAL A 64 -27.36 8.01 -1.67
C VAL A 64 -26.43 7.01 -2.36
N VAL A 65 -26.92 5.81 -2.67
CA VAL A 65 -26.16 4.77 -3.38
C VAL A 65 -25.82 5.23 -4.80
N GLY A 66 -26.77 5.87 -5.49
CA GLY A 66 -26.58 6.38 -6.84
C GLY A 66 -25.49 7.46 -6.92
N ILE A 67 -25.52 8.45 -6.02
CA ILE A 67 -24.51 9.51 -5.95
C ILE A 67 -23.15 8.93 -5.55
N GLY A 68 -23.09 8.09 -4.51
CA GLY A 68 -21.86 7.45 -4.06
C GLY A 68 -21.22 6.60 -5.17
N GLY A 69 -22.02 5.78 -5.85
CA GLY A 69 -21.59 4.97 -6.98
C GLY A 69 -21.11 5.80 -8.17
N ALA A 70 -21.82 6.88 -8.52
CA ALA A 70 -21.44 7.79 -9.59
C ALA A 70 -20.11 8.51 -9.31
N VAL A 71 -19.94 9.04 -8.09
CA VAL A 71 -18.68 9.67 -7.67
C VAL A 71 -17.54 8.66 -7.70
N GLY A 72 -17.75 7.46 -7.15
CA GLY A 72 -16.76 6.38 -7.17
C GLY A 72 -16.35 5.99 -8.60
N TRP A 73 -17.31 5.87 -9.51
CA TRP A 73 -17.05 5.56 -10.91
C TRP A 73 -16.23 6.66 -11.60
N VAL A 74 -16.61 7.93 -11.43
CA VAL A 74 -15.91 9.06 -12.04
C VAL A 74 -14.47 9.14 -11.55
N VAL A 75 -14.25 8.99 -10.24
CA VAL A 75 -12.90 9.02 -9.64
C VAL A 75 -12.06 7.84 -10.14
N ALA A 76 -12.60 6.63 -10.10
CA ALA A 76 -11.87 5.42 -10.53
C ALA A 76 -11.47 5.48 -12.02
N LYS A 77 -12.28 6.10 -12.88
CA LYS A 77 -11.97 6.24 -14.32
C LYS A 77 -10.90 7.29 -14.62
N ARG A 78 -10.69 8.26 -13.73
CA ARG A 78 -9.80 9.42 -13.97
C ARG A 78 -8.45 9.33 -13.27
N VAL A 79 -8.28 8.42 -12.30
CA VAL A 79 -7.02 8.27 -11.58
C VAL A 79 -5.97 7.58 -12.45
N GLU A 80 -4.77 8.16 -12.49
CA GLU A 80 -3.59 7.58 -13.12
C GLU A 80 -3.02 6.43 -12.28
N MET A 81 -2.40 5.42 -12.92
CA MET A 81 -1.87 4.26 -12.20
C MET A 81 -0.76 4.60 -11.19
N THR A 82 -0.02 5.68 -11.42
CA THR A 82 0.99 6.23 -10.48
C THR A 82 0.37 6.79 -9.20
N ALA A 83 -0.89 7.22 -9.26
CA ALA A 83 -1.68 7.77 -8.18
C ALA A 83 -2.55 6.70 -7.47
N MET A 84 -2.41 5.42 -7.82
CA MET A 84 -3.12 4.35 -7.11
C MET A 84 -2.87 4.31 -5.58
N PRO A 85 -1.66 4.56 -5.05
CA PRO A 85 -1.42 4.46 -3.60
C PRO A 85 -2.25 5.43 -2.77
N GLU A 86 -2.39 6.66 -3.23
CA GLU A 86 -3.19 7.70 -2.58
C GLU A 86 -4.69 7.46 -2.78
N LEU A 87 -5.13 6.91 -3.94
CA LEU A 87 -6.53 6.52 -4.11
C LEU A 87 -6.91 5.42 -3.11
N VAL A 88 -6.07 4.40 -2.93
CA VAL A 88 -6.31 3.34 -1.94
C VAL A 88 -6.36 3.93 -0.52
N ALA A 89 -5.45 4.85 -0.19
CA ALA A 89 -5.46 5.52 1.09
C ALA A 89 -6.79 6.24 1.34
N ILE A 90 -7.27 7.08 0.41
CA ILE A 90 -8.51 7.82 0.63
C ILE A 90 -9.75 6.91 0.66
N LEU A 91 -9.77 5.82 -0.10
CA LEU A 91 -10.88 4.85 -0.07
C LEU A 91 -11.04 4.20 1.31
N ASN A 92 -9.93 3.87 1.99
CA ASN A 92 -9.97 3.36 3.37
C ASN A 92 -10.56 4.37 4.36
N SER A 93 -10.44 5.67 4.07
CA SER A 93 -11.03 6.70 4.91
C SER A 93 -12.56 6.62 4.91
N PHE A 94 -13.18 6.38 3.76
CA PHE A 94 -14.63 6.25 3.65
C PHE A 94 -15.16 5.03 4.40
N VAL A 95 -14.43 3.91 4.41
CA VAL A 95 -14.80 2.72 5.20
C VAL A 95 -14.75 3.03 6.70
N GLY A 96 -13.70 3.70 7.16
CA GLY A 96 -13.59 4.13 8.56
C GLY A 96 -14.71 5.07 8.98
N LEU A 97 -15.03 6.06 8.13
CA LEU A 97 -16.13 7.00 8.40
C LEU A 97 -17.49 6.30 8.40
N ALA A 98 -17.72 5.36 7.48
CA ALA A 98 -18.94 4.56 7.47
C ALA A 98 -19.11 3.76 8.77
N ALA A 99 -18.05 3.13 9.28
CA ALA A 99 -18.09 2.42 10.56
C ALA A 99 -18.42 3.34 11.75
N VAL A 100 -17.88 4.56 11.76
CA VAL A 100 -18.23 5.58 12.79
C VAL A 100 -19.72 5.95 12.71
N LEU A 101 -20.23 6.22 11.50
CA LEU A 101 -21.64 6.57 11.31
C LEU A 101 -22.58 5.42 11.67
N VAL A 102 -22.21 4.17 11.36
CA VAL A 102 -22.96 2.97 11.76
C VAL A 102 -22.97 2.84 13.29
N GLY A 103 -21.84 3.02 13.97
CA GLY A 103 -21.80 2.97 15.44
C GLY A 103 -22.65 4.06 16.09
N ILE A 104 -22.61 5.29 15.57
CA ILE A 104 -23.47 6.38 16.05
C ILE A 104 -24.96 6.05 15.80
N ALA A 105 -25.31 5.57 14.61
CA ALA A 105 -26.68 5.18 14.28
C ALA A 105 -27.19 4.06 15.22
N SER A 106 -26.38 3.03 15.46
CA SER A 106 -26.74 1.91 16.33
C SER A 106 -26.92 2.32 17.79
N SER A 107 -26.23 3.37 18.26
CA SER A 107 -26.43 3.85 19.63
C SER A 107 -27.82 4.44 19.86
N PHE A 108 -28.51 4.92 18.82
CA PHE A 108 -29.92 5.32 18.92
C PHE A 108 -30.89 4.13 19.02
N GLU A 109 -30.45 2.93 18.64
CA GLU A 109 -31.26 1.69 18.66
C GLU A 109 -30.96 0.81 19.89
N ALA A 110 -30.07 1.25 20.80
CA ALA A 110 -29.62 0.50 21.97
C ALA A 110 -30.73 0.06 22.93
N GLY A 111 -31.90 0.71 22.89
CA GLY A 111 -33.08 0.36 23.71
C GLY A 111 -33.67 -1.03 23.43
N GLN A 112 -33.20 -1.75 22.42
CA GLN A 112 -33.60 -3.13 22.10
C GLN A 112 -32.85 -4.20 22.92
N PHE A 113 -31.75 -3.85 23.58
CA PHE A 113 -30.91 -4.77 24.35
C PHE A 113 -31.05 -4.53 25.85
N SER A 114 -30.82 -5.57 26.66
CA SER A 114 -30.84 -5.46 28.12
C SER A 114 -29.80 -6.39 28.77
N GLY A 115 -29.39 -6.06 30.00
CA GLY A 115 -28.43 -6.84 30.77
C GLY A 115 -27.07 -6.97 30.07
N SER A 116 -26.51 -8.19 30.05
CA SER A 116 -25.20 -8.45 29.44
C SER A 116 -25.16 -8.20 27.93
N ALA A 117 -26.28 -8.37 27.22
CA ALA A 117 -26.35 -8.14 25.78
C ALA A 117 -26.15 -6.66 25.44
N LEU A 118 -26.69 -5.75 26.26
CA LEU A 118 -26.48 -4.32 26.09
C LEU A 118 -25.00 -3.95 26.25
N VAL A 119 -24.36 -4.47 27.29
CA VAL A 119 -22.92 -4.21 27.54
C VAL A 119 -22.05 -4.71 26.38
N ILE A 120 -22.35 -5.90 25.84
CA ILE A 120 -21.63 -6.44 24.68
C ILE A 120 -21.82 -5.52 23.46
N HIS A 121 -23.06 -5.13 23.16
CA HIS A 121 -23.37 -4.27 22.03
C HIS A 121 -22.72 -2.88 22.15
N GLU A 122 -22.69 -2.29 23.35
CA GLU A 122 -22.00 -1.02 23.60
C GLU A 122 -20.49 -1.14 23.40
N ILE A 123 -19.87 -2.24 23.83
CA ILE A 123 -18.45 -2.52 23.57
C ILE A 123 -18.18 -2.64 22.06
N GLU A 124 -19.04 -3.32 21.31
CA GLU A 124 -18.94 -3.44 19.85
C GLU A 124 -19.00 -2.06 19.18
N ILE A 125 -19.94 -1.20 19.60
CA ILE A 125 -20.07 0.18 19.12
C ILE A 125 -18.80 0.99 19.41
N ILE A 126 -18.30 0.94 20.65
CA ILE A 126 -17.10 1.69 21.07
C ILE A 126 -15.88 1.28 20.24
N LEU A 127 -15.66 -0.03 20.07
CA LEU A 127 -14.54 -0.55 19.28
C LEU A 127 -14.67 -0.17 17.80
N GLY A 128 -15.87 -0.31 17.22
CA GLY A 128 -16.14 0.06 15.84
C GLY A 128 -15.87 1.55 15.56
N VAL A 129 -16.34 2.43 16.44
CA VAL A 129 -16.12 3.89 16.32
C VAL A 129 -14.65 4.25 16.52
N LEU A 130 -13.97 3.65 17.50
CA LEU A 130 -12.55 3.90 17.75
C LEU A 130 -11.69 3.51 16.55
N ILE A 131 -11.84 2.28 16.05
CA ILE A 131 -11.07 1.80 14.88
C ILE A 131 -11.45 2.59 13.63
N GLY A 132 -12.74 2.88 13.42
CA GLY A 132 -13.24 3.64 12.29
C GLY A 132 -12.69 5.07 12.22
N ALA A 133 -12.72 5.80 13.34
CA ALA A 133 -12.25 7.18 13.41
C ALA A 133 -10.72 7.30 13.26
N TYR A 134 -9.98 6.38 13.88
CA TYR A 134 -8.53 6.26 13.66
C TYR A 134 -8.23 6.01 12.18
N THR A 135 -8.94 5.07 11.55
CA THR A 135 -8.74 4.70 10.15
C THR A 135 -9.08 5.85 9.21
N PHE A 136 -10.18 6.56 9.46
CA PHE A 136 -10.61 7.71 8.68
C PHE A 136 -9.52 8.79 8.63
N THR A 137 -9.14 9.30 9.80
CA THR A 137 -8.17 10.38 9.91
C THR A 137 -6.76 9.96 9.48
N GLY A 138 -6.31 8.77 9.88
CA GLY A 138 -5.01 8.23 9.47
C GLY A 138 -4.89 8.09 7.95
N SER A 139 -5.96 7.64 7.31
CA SER A 139 -6.04 7.51 5.84
C SER A 139 -6.03 8.86 5.13
N VAL A 140 -6.68 9.88 5.68
CA VAL A 140 -6.64 11.26 5.14
C VAL A 140 -5.23 11.85 5.22
N ILE A 141 -4.53 11.66 6.35
CA ILE A 141 -3.13 12.09 6.47
C ILE A 141 -2.23 11.31 5.50
N ALA A 142 -2.46 10.01 5.35
CA ALA A 142 -1.70 9.19 4.43
C ALA A 142 -1.86 9.64 2.98
N PHE A 143 -3.10 9.91 2.57
CA PHE A 143 -3.42 10.52 1.29
C PHE A 143 -2.69 11.86 1.09
N GLY A 144 -2.77 12.76 2.08
CA GLY A 144 -2.11 14.07 2.02
C GLY A 144 -0.59 13.98 1.86
N LYS A 145 0.07 13.04 2.54
CA LYS A 145 1.51 12.80 2.39
C LYS A 145 1.89 12.22 1.02
N LEU A 146 1.10 11.29 0.50
CA LEU A 146 1.36 10.67 -0.81
C LEU A 146 1.16 11.64 -1.97
N ARG A 147 0.13 12.50 -1.88
CA ARG A 147 -0.14 13.61 -2.81
C ARG A 147 0.87 14.75 -2.74
N GLY A 148 1.67 14.82 -1.67
CA GLY A 148 2.57 15.95 -1.40
C GLY A 148 1.88 17.21 -0.87
N LEU A 149 0.62 17.11 -0.43
CA LEU A 149 -0.09 18.19 0.26
C LEU A 149 0.43 18.38 1.70
N ILE A 150 0.91 17.29 2.31
CA ILE A 150 1.57 17.26 3.62
C ILE A 150 3.03 16.86 3.40
N GLY A 151 3.95 17.49 4.15
CA GLY A 151 5.37 17.16 4.09
C GLY A 151 5.65 15.67 4.35
N SER A 152 6.57 15.09 3.59
CA SER A 152 6.96 13.68 3.69
C SER A 152 7.86 13.36 4.89
N LYS A 153 8.40 14.39 5.56
CA LYS A 153 9.24 14.25 6.75
C LYS A 153 8.36 13.87 7.96
N PRO A 154 8.81 12.96 8.83
CA PRO A 154 8.15 12.69 10.10
C PRO A 154 8.00 13.97 10.92
N SER A 155 6.78 14.28 11.37
CA SER A 155 6.52 15.36 12.33
C SER A 155 6.36 14.76 13.72
N MET A 156 7.29 15.09 14.62
CA MET A 156 7.40 14.45 15.93
C MET A 156 6.98 15.44 17.01
N LEU A 157 5.89 15.16 17.71
CA LEU A 157 5.49 15.93 18.89
C LEU A 157 6.30 15.51 20.12
N PRO A 158 6.62 16.43 21.04
CA PRO A 158 7.21 16.07 22.32
C PRO A 158 6.26 15.14 23.10
N LEU A 159 6.82 14.14 23.76
CA LEU A 159 6.08 13.15 24.57
C LEU A 159 4.99 12.38 23.78
N ARG A 160 5.13 12.21 22.45
CA ARG A 160 4.13 11.56 21.60
C ARG A 160 3.58 10.24 22.14
N HIS A 161 4.43 9.38 22.71
CA HIS A 161 4.01 8.08 23.21
C HIS A 161 3.10 8.20 24.43
N GLN A 162 3.38 9.17 25.30
CA GLN A 162 2.54 9.49 26.46
C GLN A 162 1.22 10.14 26.01
N LEU A 163 1.26 11.03 25.01
CA LEU A 163 0.06 11.62 24.43
C LEU A 163 -0.83 10.56 23.78
N ASN A 164 -0.25 9.63 23.02
CA ASN A 164 -1.00 8.54 22.38
C ASN A 164 -1.60 7.58 23.42
N LEU A 165 -0.83 7.21 24.43
CA LEU A 165 -1.32 6.39 25.53
C LEU A 165 -2.43 7.12 26.31
N GLY A 166 -2.27 8.42 26.54
CA GLY A 166 -3.27 9.27 27.18
C GLY A 166 -4.57 9.36 26.39
N MET A 167 -4.50 9.58 25.08
CA MET A 167 -5.67 9.59 24.18
C MET A 167 -6.38 8.22 24.18
N LEU A 168 -5.63 7.12 24.07
CA LEU A 168 -6.20 5.77 24.10
C LEU A 168 -6.87 5.48 25.46
N SER A 169 -6.21 5.87 26.56
CA SER A 169 -6.74 5.70 27.91
C SER A 169 -8.01 6.55 28.12
N ALA A 170 -8.03 7.77 27.60
CA ALA A 170 -9.21 8.63 27.62
C ALA A 170 -10.38 8.01 26.85
N CYS A 171 -10.14 7.41 25.68
CA CYS A 171 -11.18 6.65 24.98
C CYS A 171 -11.71 5.48 25.82
N GLY A 172 -10.85 4.75 26.54
CA GLY A 172 -11.26 3.68 27.43
C GLY A 172 -12.12 4.15 28.60
N VAL A 173 -11.74 5.27 29.25
CA VAL A 173 -12.50 5.87 30.35
C VAL A 173 -13.86 6.39 29.86
N LEU A 174 -13.91 7.08 28.72
CA LEU A 174 -15.16 7.54 28.13
C LEU A 174 -16.05 6.37 27.71
N GLY A 175 -15.45 5.29 27.18
CA GLY A 175 -16.15 4.06 26.84
C GLY A 175 -16.78 3.36 28.06
N ALA A 176 -16.05 3.28 29.18
CA ALA A 176 -16.63 2.81 30.44
C ALA A 176 -17.78 3.72 30.91
N GLY A 177 -17.67 5.03 30.67
CA GLY A 177 -18.73 5.99 30.94
C GLY A 177 -20.02 5.72 30.14
N ILE A 178 -19.93 5.25 28.89
CA ILE A 178 -21.09 4.93 28.04
C ILE A 178 -21.96 3.85 28.67
N VAL A 179 -21.33 2.82 29.25
CA VAL A 179 -22.02 1.69 29.91
C VAL A 179 -22.83 2.13 31.14
N MET A 180 -22.46 3.27 31.74
CA MET A 180 -23.12 3.82 32.92
C MET A 180 -24.00 5.04 32.60
N ALA A 181 -24.02 5.48 31.35
CA ALA A 181 -24.59 6.75 30.92
C ALA A 181 -26.04 6.60 30.43
N GLU A 182 -26.83 7.66 30.59
CA GLU A 182 -28.16 7.74 29.96
C GLU A 182 -28.04 7.91 28.43
N PRO A 183 -29.02 7.45 27.64
CA PRO A 183 -28.94 7.42 26.16
C PRO A 183 -28.54 8.76 25.51
N ALA A 184 -29.05 9.88 26.04
CA ALA A 184 -28.72 11.21 25.52
C ALA A 184 -27.22 11.56 25.68
N SER A 185 -26.61 11.11 26.77
CA SER A 185 -25.18 11.32 27.03
C SER A 185 -24.28 10.31 26.31
N GLN A 186 -24.78 9.13 25.94
CA GLN A 186 -24.02 8.11 25.19
C GLN A 186 -23.55 8.64 23.84
N VAL A 187 -24.42 9.34 23.09
CA VAL A 187 -24.05 9.91 21.78
C VAL A 187 -22.95 10.97 21.91
N THR A 188 -23.02 11.81 22.93
CA THR A 188 -21.98 12.82 23.20
C THR A 188 -20.65 12.17 23.55
N LEU A 189 -20.65 11.15 24.41
CA LEU A 189 -19.45 10.39 24.78
C LEU A 189 -18.86 9.66 23.57
N LEU A 190 -19.70 9.04 22.73
CA LEU A 190 -19.28 8.35 21.53
C LEU A 190 -18.67 9.31 20.50
N THR A 191 -19.25 10.51 20.35
CA THR A 191 -18.70 11.57 19.50
C THR A 191 -17.34 12.05 20.03
N ALA A 192 -17.19 12.19 21.35
CA ALA A 192 -15.91 12.54 21.97
C ALA A 192 -14.85 11.45 21.72
N ILE A 193 -15.21 10.17 21.85
CA ILE A 193 -14.33 9.03 21.50
C ILE A 193 -13.92 9.10 20.02
N ALA A 194 -14.86 9.35 19.11
CA ALA A 194 -14.56 9.48 17.68
C ALA A 194 -13.56 10.61 17.41
N LEU A 195 -13.72 11.78 18.05
CA LEU A 195 -12.79 12.91 17.90
C LEU A 195 -11.41 12.58 18.45
N ILE A 196 -11.31 11.99 19.65
CA ILE A 196 -10.02 11.62 20.26
C ILE A 196 -9.32 10.54 19.45
N ALA A 197 -10.05 9.50 19.02
CA ALA A 197 -9.51 8.45 18.15
C ALA A 197 -9.08 9.00 16.78
N GLY A 198 -9.81 9.99 16.26
CA GLY A 198 -9.41 10.72 15.07
C GLY A 198 -8.11 11.51 15.27
N LEU A 199 -7.96 12.22 16.38
CA LEU A 199 -6.71 12.91 16.72
C LEU A 199 -5.55 11.94 16.91
N LEU A 200 -5.80 10.77 17.51
CA LEU A 200 -4.83 9.69 17.61
C LEU A 200 -4.38 9.19 16.24
N GLY A 201 -5.31 9.00 15.29
CA GLY A 201 -5.00 8.65 13.90
C GLY A 201 -4.13 9.71 13.21
N VAL A 202 -4.45 10.99 13.37
CA VAL A 202 -3.61 12.08 12.87
C VAL A 202 -2.21 12.02 13.47
N ASN A 203 -2.09 11.96 14.80
CA ASN A 203 -0.80 12.00 15.48
C ASN A 203 0.10 10.81 15.10
N MET A 204 -0.47 9.60 15.02
CA MET A 204 0.28 8.40 14.69
C MET A 204 0.81 8.42 13.26
N ILE A 205 -0.01 8.80 12.27
CA ILE A 205 0.43 8.81 10.87
C ILE A 205 1.33 10.02 10.56
N MET A 206 1.15 11.15 11.25
CA MET A 206 2.05 12.32 11.11
C MET A 206 3.49 12.00 11.50
N ALA A 207 3.69 11.11 12.46
CA ALA A 207 5.00 10.67 12.93
C ALA A 207 5.71 9.65 12.00
N ILE A 208 5.07 9.21 10.91
CA ILE A 208 5.64 8.22 9.98
C ILE A 208 6.20 8.90 8.71
N GLY A 209 7.35 8.44 8.22
CA GLY A 209 8.02 9.01 7.06
C GLY A 209 7.42 8.59 5.71
N GLY A 210 7.70 9.39 4.67
CA GLY A 210 7.11 9.28 3.33
C GLY A 210 7.23 7.92 2.61
N ALA A 211 8.27 7.11 2.82
CA ALA A 211 8.35 5.77 2.23
C ALA A 211 8.09 4.62 3.18
N ASP A 212 7.72 4.91 4.43
CA ASP A 212 6.97 3.94 5.22
C ASP A 212 5.46 4.04 4.92
N MET A 213 5.04 5.07 4.20
CA MET A 213 3.64 5.27 3.80
C MET A 213 3.00 4.07 3.08
N PRO A 214 3.68 3.32 2.20
CA PRO A 214 3.08 2.13 1.59
C PRO A 214 2.66 1.09 2.64
N VAL A 215 3.48 0.88 3.68
CA VAL A 215 3.17 -0.03 4.80
C VAL A 215 1.99 0.50 5.60
N VAL A 216 1.95 1.81 5.84
CA VAL A 216 0.84 2.49 6.52
C VAL A 216 -0.47 2.32 5.76
N VAL A 217 -0.47 2.48 4.44
CA VAL A 217 -1.68 2.28 3.62
C VAL A 217 -2.18 0.84 3.73
N SER A 218 -1.28 -0.15 3.68
CA SER A 218 -1.65 -1.56 3.88
C SER A 218 -2.19 -1.83 5.29
N MET A 219 -1.62 -1.19 6.31
CA MET A 219 -2.06 -1.33 7.70
C MET A 219 -3.43 -0.69 7.91
N LEU A 220 -3.66 0.50 7.34
CA LEU A 220 -4.97 1.16 7.37
C LEU A 220 -6.02 0.36 6.58
N ASN A 221 -5.62 -0.39 5.55
CA ASN A 221 -6.48 -1.37 4.88
C ASN A 221 -6.82 -2.56 5.79
N SER A 222 -5.90 -2.99 6.66
CA SER A 222 -6.23 -3.96 7.70
C SER A 222 -7.28 -3.40 8.66
N TYR A 223 -7.09 -2.16 9.11
CA TYR A 223 -8.01 -1.52 10.07
C TYR A 223 -9.38 -1.22 9.48
N SER A 224 -9.48 -0.87 8.19
CA SER A 224 -10.77 -0.75 7.51
C SER A 224 -11.52 -2.09 7.48
N GLY A 225 -10.81 -3.21 7.29
CA GLY A 225 -11.37 -4.56 7.42
C GLY A 225 -11.88 -4.86 8.83
N TRP A 226 -11.08 -4.59 9.87
CA TRP A 226 -11.52 -4.78 11.26
C TRP A 226 -12.66 -3.86 11.67
N ALA A 227 -12.71 -2.62 11.15
CA ALA A 227 -13.84 -1.71 11.34
C ALA A 227 -15.12 -2.25 10.68
N ALA A 228 -15.01 -2.83 9.48
CA ALA A 228 -16.13 -3.49 8.81
C ALA A 228 -16.61 -4.73 9.59
N ALA A 229 -15.69 -5.53 10.14
CA ALA A 229 -16.04 -6.67 10.99
C ALA A 229 -16.75 -6.21 12.28
N ALA A 230 -16.26 -5.14 12.91
CA ALA A 230 -16.92 -4.53 14.07
C ALA A 230 -18.33 -4.04 13.72
N ALA A 231 -18.52 -3.36 12.58
CA ALA A 231 -19.85 -3.00 12.09
C ALA A 231 -20.73 -4.23 11.83
N GLY A 232 -20.14 -5.36 11.42
CA GLY A 232 -20.81 -6.64 11.31
C GLY A 232 -21.32 -7.17 12.64
N PHE A 233 -20.53 -7.10 13.71
CA PHE A 233 -20.99 -7.47 15.05
C PHE A 233 -22.11 -6.55 15.54
N ILE A 234 -21.92 -5.22 15.42
CA ILE A 234 -22.93 -4.21 15.78
C ILE A 234 -24.29 -4.51 15.11
N LEU A 235 -24.27 -4.88 13.83
CA LEU A 235 -25.48 -5.14 13.05
C LEU A 235 -25.93 -6.61 13.03
N ALA A 236 -25.27 -7.49 13.78
CA ALA A 236 -25.46 -8.94 13.72
C ALA A 236 -25.46 -9.50 12.27
N ASN A 237 -24.51 -9.04 11.45
CA ASN A 237 -24.42 -9.34 10.02
C ASN A 237 -23.17 -10.18 9.69
N ASP A 238 -23.39 -11.49 9.49
CA ASP A 238 -22.32 -12.45 9.18
C ASP A 238 -21.50 -12.09 7.93
N LEU A 239 -22.12 -11.52 6.91
CA LEU A 239 -21.41 -11.12 5.69
C LEU A 239 -20.36 -10.06 5.99
N LEU A 240 -20.70 -9.04 6.78
CA LEU A 240 -19.76 -7.99 7.18
C LEU A 240 -18.65 -8.53 8.08
N ILE A 241 -18.98 -9.46 8.98
CA ILE A 241 -17.99 -10.12 9.84
C ILE A 241 -16.97 -10.90 8.99
N ILE A 242 -17.46 -11.75 8.07
CA ILE A 242 -16.61 -12.59 7.22
C ILE A 242 -15.76 -11.73 6.29
N THR A 243 -16.37 -10.77 5.58
CA THR A 243 -15.66 -9.92 4.63
C THR A 243 -14.66 -8.99 5.32
N GLY A 244 -15.05 -8.40 6.45
CA GLY A 244 -14.18 -7.57 7.28
C GLY A 244 -12.96 -8.32 7.80
N ALA A 245 -13.15 -9.54 8.33
CA ALA A 245 -12.05 -10.39 8.78
C ALA A 245 -11.11 -10.79 7.63
N LEU A 246 -11.64 -11.05 6.43
CA LEU A 246 -10.86 -11.36 5.24
C LEU A 246 -9.97 -10.19 4.81
N VAL A 247 -10.54 -8.98 4.73
CA VAL A 247 -9.80 -7.76 4.37
C VAL A 247 -8.79 -7.41 5.47
N GLY A 248 -9.21 -7.52 6.74
CA GLY A 248 -8.39 -7.22 7.91
C GLY A 248 -7.14 -8.10 7.98
N SER A 249 -7.32 -9.42 7.84
CA SER A 249 -6.20 -10.37 7.83
C SER A 249 -5.28 -10.20 6.62
N SER A 250 -5.84 -10.01 5.42
CA SER A 250 -5.06 -9.77 4.20
C SER A 250 -4.17 -8.52 4.32
N GLY A 251 -4.73 -7.40 4.79
CA GLY A 251 -3.97 -6.17 5.01
C GLY A 251 -2.84 -6.34 6.04
N ALA A 252 -3.09 -7.09 7.12
CA ALA A 252 -2.08 -7.35 8.14
C ALA A 252 -0.92 -8.21 7.62
N ILE A 253 -1.23 -9.28 6.87
CA ILE A 253 -0.24 -10.16 6.24
C ILE A 253 0.60 -9.37 5.23
N LEU A 254 -0.04 -8.55 4.39
CA LEU A 254 0.65 -7.73 3.41
C LEU A 254 1.60 -6.73 4.09
N SER A 255 1.15 -6.02 5.13
CA SER A 255 2.00 -5.11 5.90
C SER A 255 3.20 -5.83 6.50
N TYR A 256 3.02 -7.04 7.02
CA TYR A 256 4.13 -7.85 7.56
C TYR A 256 5.15 -8.23 6.47
N ILE A 257 4.69 -8.68 5.30
CA ILE A 257 5.56 -9.03 4.17
C ILE A 257 6.35 -7.81 3.70
N MET A 258 5.70 -6.64 3.60
CA MET A 258 6.38 -5.39 3.24
C MET A 258 7.45 -4.99 4.25
N CYS A 259 7.13 -5.06 5.56
CA CYS A 259 8.09 -4.80 6.63
C CYS A 259 9.31 -5.73 6.54
N ARG A 260 9.09 -7.02 6.31
CA ARG A 260 10.16 -7.99 6.09
C ARG A 260 11.00 -7.68 4.85
N GLY A 261 10.37 -7.30 3.74
CA GLY A 261 11.06 -6.90 2.51
C GLY A 261 11.93 -5.64 2.67
N MET A 262 11.66 -4.83 3.69
CA MET A 262 12.47 -3.65 4.06
C MET A 262 13.47 -3.93 5.20
N ASN A 263 13.51 -5.17 5.72
CA ASN A 263 14.18 -5.54 6.97
C ASN A 263 13.90 -4.57 8.14
N ARG A 264 12.63 -4.18 8.29
CA ARG A 264 12.17 -3.34 9.40
C ARG A 264 11.13 -4.09 10.22
N SER A 265 11.19 -3.95 11.54
CA SER A 265 10.17 -4.54 12.40
C SER A 265 8.83 -3.83 12.21
N PHE A 266 7.73 -4.59 12.18
CA PHE A 266 6.38 -4.03 12.07
C PHE A 266 6.07 -3.00 13.18
N VAL A 267 6.50 -3.32 14.42
CA VAL A 267 6.32 -2.43 15.58
C VAL A 267 7.11 -1.12 15.42
N SER A 268 8.33 -1.16 14.88
CA SER A 268 9.13 0.06 14.70
C SER A 268 8.61 0.99 13.61
N VAL A 269 7.91 0.44 12.60
CA VAL A 269 7.23 1.25 11.58
C VAL A 269 6.01 1.95 12.19
N ILE A 270 5.18 1.23 12.95
CA ILE A 270 3.97 1.79 13.59
C ILE A 270 4.31 2.80 14.68
N ALA A 271 5.32 2.50 15.50
CA ALA A 271 5.75 3.41 16.55
C ALA A 271 6.41 4.69 16.02
N GLY A 272 6.58 4.83 14.69
CA GLY A 272 7.17 6.01 14.07
C GLY A 272 8.67 6.13 14.33
N GLY A 273 9.41 5.04 14.12
CA GLY A 273 10.88 5.07 14.06
C GLY A 273 11.57 4.60 15.34
N PHE A 274 11.88 3.31 15.38
CA PHE A 274 13.14 2.81 15.96
C PHE A 274 14.00 2.33 14.79
N GLY A 275 15.06 3.06 14.48
CA GLY A 275 15.95 2.78 13.33
C GLY A 275 16.83 3.97 12.94
N VAL A 276 16.44 5.19 13.30
CA VAL A 276 17.37 6.33 13.36
C VAL A 276 17.50 6.68 14.83
N ALA A 277 18.52 6.12 15.50
CA ALA A 277 18.93 6.69 16.77
C ALA A 277 19.31 8.15 16.49
N GLU A 278 18.62 9.09 17.15
CA GLU A 278 19.07 10.48 17.22
C GLU A 278 20.55 10.48 17.59
N GLY A 279 21.40 10.96 16.69
CA GLY A 279 22.83 11.11 16.94
C GLY A 279 23.77 10.14 16.21
N THR A 280 23.29 9.20 15.39
CA THR A 280 24.22 8.48 14.49
C THR A 280 24.50 9.35 13.27
N VAL A 281 25.49 10.24 13.39
CA VAL A 281 26.07 10.94 12.26
C VAL A 281 26.75 9.87 11.40
N ILE A 282 26.09 9.43 10.33
CA ILE A 282 26.71 8.56 9.35
C ILE A 282 27.80 9.41 8.70
N ALA A 283 29.05 9.06 9.00
CA ALA A 283 30.18 9.56 8.23
C ALA A 283 29.93 9.11 6.79
N SER A 284 29.61 10.06 5.92
CA SER A 284 29.67 9.85 4.48
C SER A 284 31.12 9.52 4.15
N GLY A 285 31.43 8.23 4.12
CA GLY A 285 32.66 7.72 3.54
C GLY A 285 32.63 8.08 2.06
N LYS A 286 33.08 9.31 1.75
CA LYS A 286 33.32 9.74 0.38
C LYS A 286 34.28 8.72 -0.22
N SER A 287 33.73 7.81 -1.01
CA SER A 287 34.54 6.96 -1.86
C SER A 287 35.24 7.92 -2.82
N GLY A 288 36.56 8.09 -2.68
CA GLY A 288 37.36 8.97 -3.54
C GLY A 288 37.50 8.48 -4.98
N VAL A 289 36.65 7.54 -5.39
CA VAL A 289 36.58 6.94 -6.72
C VAL A 289 35.48 7.68 -7.46
N GLU A 290 35.80 8.29 -8.60
CA GLU A 290 34.79 8.92 -9.45
C GLU A 290 33.92 7.84 -10.12
N ALA A 291 32.60 8.06 -10.13
CA ALA A 291 31.68 7.19 -10.83
C ALA A 291 31.91 7.31 -12.34
N GLN A 292 32.04 6.18 -13.02
CA GLN A 292 32.30 6.15 -14.46
C GLN A 292 30.98 6.32 -15.22
N GLU A 293 30.92 7.26 -16.16
CA GLU A 293 29.71 7.59 -16.94
C GLU A 293 29.74 6.95 -18.32
N PHE A 294 28.57 6.55 -18.82
CA PHE A 294 28.35 6.14 -20.20
C PHE A 294 27.48 7.15 -20.95
N SER A 295 27.74 7.33 -22.24
CA SER A 295 26.84 8.01 -23.17
C SER A 295 25.63 7.13 -23.51
N HIS A 296 24.60 7.73 -24.11
CA HIS A 296 23.41 7.00 -24.56
C HIS A 296 23.75 5.95 -25.62
N GLU A 297 24.68 6.27 -26.51
CA GLU A 297 25.18 5.38 -27.57
C GLU A 297 25.98 4.21 -27.01
N GLU A 298 26.80 4.45 -25.98
CA GLU A 298 27.55 3.40 -25.30
C GLU A 298 26.63 2.42 -24.57
N VAL A 299 25.55 2.91 -23.95
CA VAL A 299 24.52 2.06 -23.34
C VAL A 299 23.80 1.23 -24.41
N ALA A 300 23.42 1.84 -25.54
CA ALA A 300 22.79 1.12 -26.65
C ALA A 300 23.72 0.03 -27.22
N ALA A 301 25.01 0.34 -27.41
CA ALA A 301 26.00 -0.63 -27.87
C ALA A 301 26.19 -1.77 -26.86
N ALA A 302 26.24 -1.48 -25.56
CA ALA A 302 26.34 -2.48 -24.50
C ALA A 302 25.11 -3.41 -24.49
N LEU A 303 23.91 -2.85 -24.62
CA LEU A 303 22.66 -3.61 -24.71
C LEU A 303 22.64 -4.52 -25.95
N LYS A 304 23.05 -4.01 -27.11
CA LYS A 304 23.08 -4.76 -28.38
C LYS A 304 24.08 -5.92 -28.38
N ASN A 305 25.19 -5.77 -27.66
CA ASN A 305 26.23 -6.80 -27.55
C ASN A 305 25.97 -7.83 -26.44
N SER A 306 24.86 -7.72 -25.71
CA SER A 306 24.53 -8.60 -24.58
C SER A 306 23.60 -9.73 -25.00
N SER A 307 23.91 -10.95 -24.56
CA SER A 307 23.07 -12.13 -24.80
C SER A 307 21.99 -12.34 -23.74
N SER A 308 22.24 -11.90 -22.50
CA SER A 308 21.25 -11.82 -21.43
C SER A 308 21.26 -10.45 -20.75
N VAL A 309 20.07 -9.84 -20.68
CA VAL A 309 19.85 -8.53 -20.07
C VAL A 309 18.80 -8.65 -18.97
N VAL A 310 19.07 -8.08 -17.81
CA VAL A 310 18.09 -7.95 -16.72
C VAL A 310 17.80 -6.48 -16.47
N ILE A 311 16.52 -6.11 -16.48
CA ILE A 311 16.06 -4.73 -16.20
C ILE A 311 15.55 -4.68 -14.76
N VAL A 312 16.08 -3.74 -13.97
CA VAL A 312 15.68 -3.51 -12.59
C VAL A 312 14.94 -2.16 -12.51
N PRO A 313 13.60 -2.17 -12.57
CA PRO A 313 12.80 -0.94 -12.48
C PRO A 313 12.70 -0.44 -11.04
N GLY A 314 12.87 0.86 -10.86
CA GLY A 314 12.64 1.56 -9.59
C GLY A 314 11.61 2.68 -9.70
N TYR A 315 11.37 3.39 -8.60
CA TYR A 315 10.41 4.48 -8.56
C TYR A 315 10.74 5.61 -9.55
N GLY A 316 12.02 5.82 -9.89
CA GLY A 316 12.39 6.82 -10.90
C GLY A 316 11.83 6.52 -12.29
N MET A 317 11.67 5.24 -12.67
CA MET A 317 11.00 4.84 -13.92
C MET A 317 9.53 5.27 -13.91
N ALA A 318 8.83 5.00 -12.80
CA ALA A 318 7.42 5.34 -12.63
C ALA A 318 7.20 6.86 -12.61
N ALA A 319 8.05 7.60 -11.89
CA ALA A 319 7.96 9.04 -11.79
C ALA A 319 8.17 9.75 -13.14
N ALA A 320 9.04 9.20 -14.00
CA ALA A 320 9.29 9.74 -15.34
C ALA A 320 8.30 9.22 -16.40
N GLN A 321 7.40 8.28 -16.06
CA GLN A 321 6.52 7.62 -17.03
C GLN A 321 7.28 6.93 -18.18
N ALA A 322 8.37 6.23 -17.83
CA ALA A 322 9.27 5.62 -18.80
C ALA A 322 8.91 4.16 -19.18
N GLN A 323 7.88 3.56 -18.57
CA GLN A 323 7.52 2.14 -18.74
C GLN A 323 7.27 1.73 -20.21
N TYR A 324 6.68 2.62 -21.02
CA TYR A 324 6.42 2.38 -22.43
C TYR A 324 7.70 2.33 -23.27
N VAL A 325 8.70 3.17 -22.94
CA VAL A 325 10.00 3.17 -23.62
C VAL A 325 10.81 1.94 -23.23
N VAL A 326 10.71 1.51 -21.96
CA VAL A 326 11.32 0.27 -21.50
C VAL A 326 10.73 -0.95 -22.23
N ARG A 327 9.41 -0.95 -22.49
CA ARG A 327 8.76 -1.96 -23.31
C ARG A 327 9.33 -1.98 -24.73
N GLU A 328 9.47 -0.83 -25.38
CA GLU A 328 10.04 -0.71 -26.73
C GLU A 328 11.46 -1.29 -26.78
N ILE A 329 12.33 -0.90 -25.84
CA ILE A 329 13.70 -1.43 -25.73
C ILE A 329 13.67 -2.96 -25.56
N THR A 330 12.78 -3.47 -24.71
CA THR A 330 12.62 -4.91 -24.47
C THR A 330 12.25 -5.66 -25.75
N GLU A 331 11.31 -5.13 -26.53
CA GLU A 331 10.90 -5.72 -27.81
C GLU A 331 12.03 -5.71 -28.84
N THR A 332 12.77 -4.60 -28.94
CA THR A 332 13.92 -4.50 -29.86
C THR A 332 15.01 -5.51 -29.50
N LEU A 333 15.34 -5.65 -28.22
CA LEU A 333 16.32 -6.64 -27.76
C LEU A 333 15.84 -8.08 -27.95
N ALA A 334 14.56 -8.36 -27.70
CA ALA A 334 13.99 -9.68 -27.95
C ALA A 334 14.06 -10.06 -29.45
N LYS A 335 13.83 -9.12 -30.36
CA LYS A 335 13.99 -9.32 -31.81
C LYS A 335 15.44 -9.62 -32.22
N LEU A 336 16.42 -9.12 -31.46
CA LEU A 336 17.85 -9.41 -31.64
C LEU A 336 18.26 -10.77 -31.04
N GLY A 337 17.34 -11.49 -30.40
CA GLY A 337 17.60 -12.79 -29.76
C GLY A 337 18.18 -12.69 -28.35
N THR A 338 18.22 -11.49 -27.76
CA THR A 338 18.69 -11.29 -26.37
C THR A 338 17.62 -11.77 -25.39
N LYS A 339 18.04 -12.55 -24.37
CA LYS A 339 17.17 -12.97 -23.27
C LYS A 339 16.98 -11.80 -22.29
N VAL A 340 15.86 -11.09 -22.42
CA VAL A 340 15.49 -9.97 -21.54
C VAL A 340 14.55 -10.43 -20.44
N ARG A 341 14.86 -10.08 -19.19
CA ARG A 341 14.02 -10.33 -18.01
C ARG A 341 13.94 -9.10 -17.12
N PHE A 342 12.88 -9.00 -16.34
CA PHE A 342 12.70 -7.97 -15.32
C PHE A 342 12.90 -8.57 -13.94
N ALA A 343 13.63 -7.87 -13.07
CA ALA A 343 13.83 -8.24 -11.69
C ALA A 343 13.09 -7.24 -10.79
N ILE A 344 12.03 -7.70 -10.13
CA ILE A 344 11.19 -6.86 -9.28
C ILE A 344 11.56 -7.06 -7.81
N HIS A 345 11.90 -5.96 -7.14
CA HIS A 345 12.06 -5.94 -5.70
C HIS A 345 10.69 -5.78 -5.02
N PRO A 346 10.37 -6.51 -3.94
CA PRO A 346 9.04 -6.47 -3.30
C PRO A 346 8.57 -5.08 -2.87
N VAL A 347 9.51 -4.19 -2.54
CA VAL A 347 9.25 -2.80 -2.15
C VAL A 347 9.67 -1.75 -3.19
N ALA A 348 9.81 -2.16 -4.45
CA ALA A 348 10.03 -1.21 -5.54
C ALA A 348 8.78 -0.33 -5.77
N GLY A 349 8.95 0.98 -5.64
CA GLY A 349 7.88 1.97 -5.89
C GLY A 349 7.25 2.53 -4.62
N ARG A 350 5.95 2.83 -4.67
CA ARG A 350 5.17 3.45 -3.57
C ARG A 350 3.97 2.61 -3.09
N LEU A 351 3.81 1.39 -3.58
CA LEU A 351 2.74 0.46 -3.20
C LEU A 351 3.19 -0.97 -3.55
N PRO A 352 2.74 -2.01 -2.85
CA PRO A 352 3.08 -3.40 -3.21
C PRO A 352 2.69 -3.74 -4.64
N GLY A 353 3.64 -4.27 -5.41
CA GLY A 353 3.40 -4.62 -6.81
C GLY A 353 3.28 -3.42 -7.76
N HIS A 354 3.66 -2.20 -7.33
CA HIS A 354 3.58 -0.99 -8.15
C HIS A 354 4.29 -1.19 -9.50
N MET A 355 5.50 -1.77 -9.52
CA MET A 355 6.23 -2.02 -10.77
C MET A 355 5.50 -3.03 -11.66
N ASN A 356 4.97 -4.13 -11.10
CA ASN A 356 4.25 -5.14 -11.86
C ASN A 356 3.04 -4.52 -12.58
N VAL A 357 2.31 -3.63 -11.91
CA VAL A 357 1.15 -2.94 -12.48
C VAL A 357 1.54 -1.99 -13.62
N LEU A 358 2.63 -1.24 -13.49
CA LEU A 358 3.08 -0.33 -14.56
C LEU A 358 3.65 -1.09 -15.78
N LEU A 359 4.36 -2.20 -15.54
CA LEU A 359 4.84 -3.05 -16.62
C LEU A 359 3.67 -3.73 -17.35
N ALA A 360 2.65 -4.15 -16.61
CA ALA A 360 1.40 -4.65 -17.16
C ALA A 360 0.66 -3.61 -18.00
N GLU A 361 0.60 -2.35 -17.54
CA GLU A 361 0.03 -1.23 -18.30
C GLU A 361 0.79 -1.01 -19.61
N ALA A 362 2.12 -1.08 -19.57
CA ALA A 362 2.99 -1.04 -20.74
C ALA A 362 2.95 -2.33 -21.58
N SER A 363 2.07 -3.30 -21.26
CA SER A 363 1.91 -4.56 -21.97
C SER A 363 3.19 -5.42 -22.04
N VAL A 364 4.02 -5.37 -21.00
CA VAL A 364 5.16 -6.29 -20.84
C VAL A 364 4.62 -7.70 -20.50
N PRO A 365 5.05 -8.75 -21.22
CA PRO A 365 4.71 -10.13 -20.91
C PRO A 365 5.15 -10.51 -19.49
N TYR A 366 4.29 -11.20 -18.76
CA TYR A 366 4.54 -11.53 -17.34
C TYR A 366 5.55 -12.66 -17.15
N ASP A 367 5.72 -13.53 -18.14
CA ASP A 367 6.67 -14.65 -18.14
C ASP A 367 8.13 -14.19 -18.07
N ILE A 368 8.39 -12.94 -18.44
CA ILE A 368 9.72 -12.31 -18.32
C ILE A 368 9.84 -11.41 -17.09
N VAL A 369 8.82 -11.33 -16.23
CA VAL A 369 8.83 -10.54 -14.99
C VAL A 369 9.00 -11.48 -13.81
N MET A 370 10.17 -11.42 -13.18
CA MET A 370 10.57 -12.32 -12.10
C MET A 370 10.61 -11.57 -10.77
N GLU A 371 10.21 -12.25 -9.70
CA GLU A 371 10.38 -11.73 -8.34
C GLU A 371 11.84 -11.91 -7.87
N MET A 372 12.26 -11.07 -6.91
CA MET A 372 13.65 -11.03 -6.43
C MET A 372 14.22 -12.41 -6.03
N GLU A 373 13.43 -13.25 -5.34
CA GLU A 373 13.88 -14.58 -4.89
C GLU A 373 14.13 -15.54 -6.08
N GLU A 374 13.43 -15.34 -7.19
CA GLU A 374 13.51 -16.19 -8.37
C GLU A 374 14.70 -15.82 -9.26
N ILE A 375 15.10 -14.54 -9.29
CA ILE A 375 16.11 -14.01 -10.21
C ILE A 375 17.48 -13.74 -9.58
N ASN A 376 17.58 -13.65 -8.24
CA ASN A 376 18.84 -13.30 -7.58
C ASN A 376 19.99 -14.28 -7.88
N GLY A 377 19.67 -15.57 -8.07
CA GLY A 377 20.64 -16.60 -8.47
C GLY A 377 21.23 -16.40 -9.86
N ASP A 378 20.49 -15.74 -10.75
CA ASP A 378 20.79 -15.65 -12.18
C ASP A 378 21.68 -14.44 -12.53
N PHE A 379 21.93 -13.54 -11.59
CA PHE A 379 22.77 -12.35 -11.84
C PHE A 379 24.20 -12.72 -12.25
N VAL A 380 24.73 -13.84 -11.74
CA VAL A 380 26.10 -14.30 -12.08
C VAL A 380 26.23 -14.65 -13.57
N GLU A 381 25.16 -15.12 -14.20
CA GLU A 381 25.12 -15.50 -15.62
C GLU A 381 24.59 -14.37 -16.53
N THR A 382 24.34 -13.19 -15.96
CA THR A 382 23.78 -12.05 -16.69
C THR A 382 24.89 -11.13 -17.22
N ASN A 383 24.87 -10.84 -18.52
CA ASN A 383 25.88 -9.95 -19.15
C ASN A 383 25.69 -8.49 -18.76
N LEU A 384 24.43 -8.03 -18.74
CA LEU A 384 24.14 -6.62 -18.48
C LEU A 384 22.89 -6.45 -17.63
N VAL A 385 23.00 -5.66 -16.56
CA VAL A 385 21.88 -5.23 -15.74
C VAL A 385 21.62 -3.74 -15.98
N LEU A 386 20.40 -3.39 -16.38
CA LEU A 386 19.95 -2.01 -16.54
C LEU A 386 19.09 -1.61 -15.33
N VAL A 387 19.66 -0.82 -14.42
CA VAL A 387 18.99 -0.30 -13.24
C VAL A 387 18.36 1.06 -13.55
N ILE A 388 17.03 1.15 -13.48
CA ILE A 388 16.28 2.34 -13.92
C ILE A 388 15.65 3.03 -12.70
N GLY A 389 16.29 4.10 -12.21
CA GLY A 389 15.71 4.91 -11.14
C GLY A 389 15.51 4.17 -9.82
N ALA A 390 16.35 3.16 -9.56
CA ALA A 390 16.43 2.43 -8.30
C ALA A 390 17.75 2.76 -7.58
N ASN A 391 17.69 2.84 -6.24
CA ASN A 391 18.86 3.11 -5.42
C ASN A 391 18.97 2.12 -4.24
N ASP A 392 18.07 2.22 -3.26
CA ASP A 392 18.18 1.43 -2.03
C ASP A 392 18.05 -0.09 -2.28
N ILE A 393 17.16 -0.49 -3.20
CA ILE A 393 16.88 -1.91 -3.53
C ILE A 393 18.02 -2.62 -4.28
N VAL A 394 19.05 -1.90 -4.70
CA VAL A 394 20.26 -2.42 -5.35
C VAL A 394 21.53 -2.06 -4.57
N ASN A 395 21.40 -1.60 -3.32
CA ASN A 395 22.51 -1.07 -2.54
C ASN A 395 23.28 -2.20 -1.82
N PRO A 396 24.57 -2.47 -2.16
CA PRO A 396 25.37 -3.50 -1.52
C PRO A 396 25.65 -3.22 -0.04
N GLY A 397 25.52 -1.96 0.40
CA GLY A 397 25.65 -1.56 1.80
C GLY A 397 24.64 -2.25 2.71
N ALA A 398 23.49 -2.69 2.17
CA ALA A 398 22.52 -3.48 2.91
C ALA A 398 23.10 -4.82 3.41
N LEU A 399 24.10 -5.40 2.74
CA LEU A 399 24.70 -6.67 3.13
C LEU A 399 26.08 -6.52 3.79
N SER A 400 26.81 -5.44 3.45
CA SER A 400 28.22 -5.28 3.79
C SER A 400 28.48 -4.30 4.94
N ASP A 401 27.57 -3.37 5.22
CA ASP A 401 27.77 -2.30 6.20
C ASP A 401 26.76 -2.39 7.35
N ALA A 402 27.20 -2.91 8.49
CA ALA A 402 26.39 -3.03 9.70
C ALA A 402 25.93 -1.69 10.29
N THR A 403 26.56 -0.57 9.89
CA THR A 403 26.19 0.78 10.34
C THR A 403 25.13 1.43 9.44
N SER A 404 24.85 0.82 8.29
CA SER A 404 23.86 1.33 7.35
C SER A 404 22.43 1.17 7.90
N PRO A 405 21.55 2.19 7.77
CA PRO A 405 20.13 2.10 8.14
C PRO A 405 19.35 1.02 7.37
N ILE A 406 19.90 0.53 6.27
CA ILE A 406 19.32 -0.54 5.44
C ILE A 406 20.04 -1.88 5.62
N TYR A 407 20.88 -2.03 6.64
CA TYR A 407 21.59 -3.29 6.90
C TYR A 407 20.60 -4.45 7.13
N GLY A 408 20.88 -5.59 6.51
CA GLY A 408 20.05 -6.79 6.49
C GLY A 408 18.84 -6.74 5.55
N MET A 409 18.60 -5.61 4.84
CA MET A 409 17.58 -5.54 3.80
C MET A 409 17.95 -6.50 2.65
N PRO A 410 17.06 -7.45 2.27
CA PRO A 410 17.23 -8.18 1.03
C PRO A 410 17.32 -7.18 -0.12
N VAL A 411 18.24 -7.40 -1.05
CA VAL A 411 18.44 -6.51 -2.21
C VAL A 411 18.65 -7.34 -3.46
N LEU A 412 18.43 -6.72 -4.61
CA LEU A 412 18.82 -7.29 -5.89
C LEU A 412 20.34 -7.21 -6.02
N GLU A 413 21.00 -8.36 -6.09
CA GLU A 413 22.46 -8.47 -6.09
C GLU A 413 23.07 -8.18 -7.48
N VAL A 414 22.66 -7.05 -8.07
CA VAL A 414 22.99 -6.65 -9.45
C VAL A 414 24.49 -6.56 -9.69
N TRP A 415 25.29 -6.30 -8.67
CA TRP A 415 26.75 -6.22 -8.77
C TRP A 415 27.41 -7.55 -9.10
N LYS A 416 26.70 -8.68 -8.98
CA LYS A 416 27.20 -10.00 -9.37
C LYS A 416 27.20 -10.21 -10.89
N SER A 417 26.53 -9.35 -11.66
CA SER A 417 26.53 -9.43 -13.12
C SER A 417 27.84 -8.92 -13.73
N GLU A 418 28.08 -9.29 -14.98
CA GLU A 418 29.26 -8.86 -15.72
C GLU A 418 29.34 -7.33 -15.83
N ARG A 419 28.21 -6.65 -16.07
CA ARG A 419 28.15 -5.18 -16.11
C ARG A 419 26.81 -4.62 -15.66
N VAL A 420 26.85 -3.48 -14.99
CA VAL A 420 25.68 -2.75 -14.50
C VAL A 420 25.65 -1.36 -15.11
N VAL A 421 24.50 -0.95 -15.64
CA VAL A 421 24.22 0.43 -16.05
C VAL A 421 23.16 1.00 -15.13
N ALA A 422 23.49 2.06 -14.39
CA ALA A 422 22.59 2.71 -13.46
C ALA A 422 22.13 4.07 -13.98
N LEU A 423 20.84 4.16 -14.30
CA LEU A 423 20.19 5.38 -14.81
C LEU A 423 19.56 6.19 -13.66
N LYS A 424 20.09 7.39 -13.43
CA LYS A 424 19.57 8.34 -12.44
C LYS A 424 19.83 9.80 -12.84
N ARG A 425 19.08 10.75 -12.27
CA ARG A 425 19.24 12.19 -12.58
C ARG A 425 20.52 12.83 -12.04
N SER A 426 20.98 12.38 -10.87
CA SER A 426 22.16 12.94 -10.18
C SER A 426 22.70 11.96 -9.15
N MET A 427 23.84 12.23 -8.51
CA MET A 427 24.37 11.42 -7.42
C MET A 427 23.60 11.52 -6.09
N ALA A 428 22.43 12.17 -6.07
CA ALA A 428 21.56 12.25 -4.90
C ALA A 428 21.22 10.86 -4.32
N THR A 429 21.09 10.82 -2.99
CA THR A 429 20.74 9.62 -2.22
C THR A 429 19.32 9.16 -2.49
N GLY A 430 19.04 7.91 -2.12
CA GLY A 430 17.74 7.27 -2.24
C GLY A 430 16.79 7.74 -1.14
N TYR A 431 15.79 6.92 -0.87
CA TYR A 431 14.85 7.21 0.21
C TYR A 431 15.53 7.10 1.59
N SER A 432 16.39 6.10 1.74
CA SER A 432 17.16 5.83 2.95
C SER A 432 18.11 6.96 3.37
N GLY A 433 18.41 7.90 2.46
CA GLY A 433 19.41 8.94 2.69
C GLY A 433 20.86 8.42 2.70
N VAL A 434 21.09 7.15 2.35
CA VAL A 434 22.46 6.62 2.20
C VAL A 434 22.99 6.72 0.78
N GLU A 435 24.30 6.91 0.69
CA GLU A 435 25.06 6.75 -0.55
C GLU A 435 25.11 5.26 -0.92
N ASN A 436 25.27 4.97 -2.22
CA ASN A 436 25.22 3.61 -2.72
C ASN A 436 26.59 3.20 -3.29
N PRO A 437 27.30 2.27 -2.61
CA PRO A 437 28.58 1.75 -3.07
C PRO A 437 28.56 1.13 -4.47
N LEU A 438 27.39 0.67 -4.96
CA LEU A 438 27.23 0.12 -6.30
C LEU A 438 27.78 1.06 -7.37
N TYR A 439 27.50 2.35 -7.25
CA TYR A 439 27.81 3.36 -8.28
C TYR A 439 29.31 3.63 -8.43
N PHE A 440 30.13 3.11 -7.50
CA PHE A 440 31.58 3.26 -7.50
C PHE A 440 32.31 1.96 -7.86
N ARG A 441 31.58 0.88 -8.20
CA ARG A 441 32.19 -0.39 -8.57
C ARG A 441 32.70 -0.38 -10.00
N ASP A 442 33.79 -1.11 -10.24
CA ASP A 442 34.46 -1.18 -11.55
C ASP A 442 33.57 -1.72 -12.68
N ASN A 443 32.60 -2.58 -12.36
CA ASN A 443 31.64 -3.13 -13.32
C ASN A 443 30.38 -2.26 -13.49
N THR A 444 30.29 -1.11 -12.82
CA THR A 444 29.12 -0.23 -12.87
C THR A 444 29.42 1.03 -13.68
N ARG A 445 28.44 1.43 -14.51
CA ARG A 445 28.48 2.65 -15.31
C ARG A 445 27.22 3.46 -15.07
N MET A 446 27.37 4.77 -14.94
CA MET A 446 26.29 5.70 -14.70
C MET A 446 25.75 6.22 -16.04
N LEU A 447 24.43 6.31 -16.17
CA LEU A 447 23.79 7.08 -17.22
C LEU A 447 23.02 8.22 -16.54
N PHE A 448 23.50 9.46 -16.67
CA PHE A 448 22.84 10.60 -16.05
C PHE A 448 21.74 11.16 -16.95
N GLY A 449 20.58 11.46 -16.35
CA GLY A 449 19.47 12.11 -17.05
C GLY A 449 18.10 11.78 -16.49
N ASP A 450 17.07 12.40 -17.07
CA ASP A 450 15.69 11.97 -16.86
C ASP A 450 15.47 10.57 -17.46
N ALA A 451 14.77 9.69 -16.74
CA ALA A 451 14.68 8.30 -17.15
C ALA A 451 13.98 8.13 -18.50
N LYS A 452 12.92 8.90 -18.78
CA LYS A 452 12.20 8.79 -20.04
C LYS A 452 13.03 9.34 -21.19
N GLU A 453 13.60 10.53 -21.02
CA GLU A 453 14.41 11.17 -22.07
C GLU A 453 15.65 10.32 -22.43
N SER A 454 16.39 9.86 -21.42
CA SER A 454 17.59 9.04 -21.64
C SER A 454 17.25 7.70 -22.29
N LEU A 455 16.19 7.02 -21.84
CA LEU A 455 15.79 5.76 -22.46
C LEU A 455 15.28 5.94 -23.89
N THR A 456 14.62 7.06 -24.22
CA THR A 456 14.21 7.34 -25.60
C THR A 456 15.41 7.52 -26.51
N LYS A 457 16.47 8.20 -26.04
CA LYS A 457 17.74 8.32 -26.79
C LYS A 457 18.42 6.96 -26.98
N VAL A 458 18.43 6.13 -25.94
CA VAL A 458 18.96 4.75 -26.01
C VAL A 458 18.15 3.89 -26.99
N ALA A 459 16.82 3.96 -26.94
CA ALA A 459 15.94 3.24 -27.86
C ALA A 459 16.17 3.66 -29.32
N ALA A 460 16.33 4.97 -29.57
CA ALA A 460 16.64 5.50 -30.88
C ALA A 460 18.00 5.03 -31.42
N ALA A 461 18.99 4.82 -30.56
CA ALA A 461 20.31 4.30 -30.94
C ALA A 461 20.36 2.75 -31.07
N LEU A 462 19.36 2.04 -30.54
CA LEU A 462 19.23 0.58 -30.66
C LEU A 462 18.59 0.16 -31.99
N ASN A 463 17.66 0.97 -32.49
CA ASN A 463 17.03 0.84 -33.81
C ASN A 463 18.02 1.21 -34.92
#